data_AF-A0A1B0AXP6-F1
#
_entry.id   AF-A0A1B0AXP6-F1
#
_cell.length_a   1.000
_cell.length_b   1.000
_cell.length_c   1.000
_cell.angle_alpha   90.00
_cell.angle_beta   90.00
_cell.angle_gamma   90.00
#
_symmetry.space_group_name_H-M   'P 1'
#
loop_
_entity.id
_entity.type
_entity.pdbx_description
1 polymer ?
#
loop_
_entity_poly.entity_id
_entity_poly.type
_entity_poly.pdbx_seq_one_letter_code
_entity_poly.pdbx_strand_id
1 'polypeptide(L)'
;MHPAKSTVEYLKNINFQGLIYIIASDAFKSVLRKEGFQLKDGPNVILDESFSQLMQYVMDREPIKAVIIDFDFNLSLCKMMKAVHYARQSDCLLIGGATDIALPISKDMTIMGAGVFVKAFEQAAKREMLVFGKPSEALANVLVKRYNIEKRERVLMIGDMLEQDIRFGKTSGFQTLLVLSGGCSMSELRGESDRNAIPDYYANSMKDFVDFMKELNK
;
A
#
# COMPACT_ATOMS: atom_id res chain seq x y z
N MET A 1 -2.75 0.76 -9.95
CA MET A 1 -2.54 2.19 -9.62
C MET A 1 -1.40 2.27 -8.60
N HIS A 2 -0.44 3.17 -8.77
CA HIS A 2 0.69 3.31 -7.83
C HIS A 2 0.20 3.91 -6.48
N PRO A 3 0.63 3.41 -5.31
CA PRO A 3 0.16 3.87 -3.99
C PRO A 3 0.13 5.39 -3.83
N ALA A 4 1.22 6.09 -4.20
CA ALA A 4 1.30 7.55 -4.20
C ALA A 4 0.13 8.27 -4.92
N LYS A 5 -0.32 7.75 -6.08
CA LYS A 5 -1.44 8.34 -6.82
C LYS A 5 -2.77 8.10 -6.11
N SER A 6 -2.97 6.90 -5.58
CA SER A 6 -4.15 6.55 -4.78
C SER A 6 -4.26 7.45 -3.54
N THR A 7 -3.14 7.68 -2.86
CA THR A 7 -3.07 8.57 -1.69
C THR A 7 -3.41 10.00 -2.05
N VAL A 8 -2.87 10.56 -3.14
CA VAL A 8 -3.23 11.90 -3.62
C VAL A 8 -4.73 12.01 -3.88
N GLU A 9 -5.29 11.04 -4.62
CA GLU A 9 -6.71 11.05 -4.98
C GLU A 9 -7.61 10.99 -3.75
N TYR A 10 -7.25 10.15 -2.78
CA TYR A 10 -7.95 10.10 -1.50
C TYR A 10 -7.88 11.44 -0.74
N LEU A 11 -6.68 11.99 -0.56
CA LEU A 11 -6.48 13.25 0.16
C LEU A 11 -7.26 14.40 -0.48
N LYS A 12 -7.30 14.48 -1.82
CA LYS A 12 -8.13 15.44 -2.54
C LYS A 12 -9.62 15.22 -2.32
N ASN A 13 -10.07 13.97 -2.38
CA ASN A 13 -11.48 13.63 -2.19
C ASN A 13 -12.02 14.03 -0.82
N ILE A 14 -11.20 13.98 0.22
CA ILE A 14 -11.58 14.42 1.57
C ILE A 14 -11.26 15.90 1.83
N ASN A 15 -10.80 16.64 0.82
CA ASN A 15 -10.33 18.03 0.93
C ASN A 15 -9.30 18.22 2.05
N PHE A 16 -8.36 17.29 2.18
CA PHE A 16 -7.38 17.29 3.27
C PHE A 16 -6.58 18.59 3.32
N GLN A 17 -6.44 19.16 4.52
CA GLN A 17 -5.61 20.32 4.81
C GLN A 17 -4.74 20.03 6.03
N GLY A 18 -3.45 20.36 5.95
CA GLY A 18 -2.51 20.24 7.05
C GLY A 18 -1.15 19.67 6.65
N LEU A 19 -0.24 19.64 7.61
CA LEU A 19 1.12 19.14 7.41
C LEU A 19 1.13 17.61 7.48
N ILE A 20 1.82 16.98 6.55
CA ILE A 20 1.93 15.52 6.47
C ILE A 20 3.34 15.10 6.91
N TYR A 21 3.45 14.29 7.94
CA TYR A 21 4.69 13.58 8.24
C TYR A 21 4.79 12.34 7.35
N ILE A 22 5.88 12.20 6.60
CA ILE A 22 6.01 11.14 5.60
C ILE A 22 7.33 10.40 5.71
N ILE A 23 7.22 9.07 5.74
CA ILE A 23 8.31 8.11 5.61
C ILE A 23 8.07 7.38 4.28
N ALA A 24 8.72 7.83 3.22
CA ALA A 24 8.57 7.25 1.88
C ALA A 24 9.72 7.66 0.96
N SER A 25 9.83 7.00 -0.19
CA SER A 25 10.78 7.32 -1.24
C SER A 25 10.60 8.74 -1.77
N ASP A 26 11.67 9.31 -2.33
CA ASP A 26 11.61 10.66 -2.93
C ASP A 26 10.64 10.73 -4.10
N ALA A 27 10.46 9.64 -4.85
CA ALA A 27 9.47 9.55 -5.91
C ALA A 27 8.04 9.71 -5.36
N PHE A 28 7.71 9.02 -4.26
CA PHE A 28 6.41 9.15 -3.59
C PHE A 28 6.21 10.59 -3.09
N LYS A 29 7.18 11.13 -2.34
CA LYS A 29 7.14 12.51 -1.81
C LYS A 29 6.97 13.54 -2.93
N SER A 30 7.64 13.36 -4.07
CA SER A 30 7.54 14.26 -5.22
C SER A 30 6.15 14.27 -5.84
N VAL A 31 5.45 13.14 -5.88
CA VAL A 31 4.05 13.07 -6.36
C VAL A 31 3.15 13.92 -5.48
N LEU A 32 3.25 13.81 -4.15
CA LEU A 32 2.41 14.60 -3.23
C LEU A 32 2.73 16.10 -3.29
N ARG A 33 4.02 16.47 -3.33
CA ARG A 33 4.44 17.88 -3.44
C ARG A 33 3.92 18.55 -4.72
N LYS A 34 3.95 17.85 -5.85
CA LYS A 34 3.42 18.37 -7.13
C LYS A 34 1.92 18.70 -7.07
N GLU A 35 1.20 18.03 -6.18
CA GLU A 35 -0.24 18.20 -5.98
C GLU A 35 -0.57 19.22 -4.88
N GLY A 36 0.45 19.91 -4.33
CA GLY A 36 0.31 20.99 -3.37
C GLY A 36 0.33 20.58 -1.89
N PHE A 37 0.57 19.30 -1.58
CA PHE A 37 0.63 18.85 -0.19
C PHE A 37 1.94 19.27 0.50
N GLN A 38 1.83 19.75 1.74
CA GLN A 38 2.97 20.10 2.57
C GLN A 38 3.48 18.87 3.31
N LEU A 39 4.78 18.57 3.15
CA LEU A 39 5.40 17.37 3.69
C LEU A 39 6.54 17.71 4.65
N LYS A 40 6.64 16.95 5.73
CA LYS A 40 7.77 16.89 6.67
C LYS A 40 8.32 15.47 6.67
N ASP A 41 9.63 15.31 6.48
CA ASP A 41 10.32 14.02 6.58
C ASP A 41 11.56 14.12 7.49
N GLY A 42 12.22 12.98 7.71
CA GLY A 42 13.34 12.88 8.63
C GLY A 42 12.91 12.69 10.09
N PRO A 43 13.82 12.84 11.06
CA PRO A 43 15.21 13.22 10.86
C PRO A 43 16.04 12.09 10.22
N ASN A 44 17.06 12.48 9.45
CA ASN A 44 18.09 11.58 8.92
C ASN A 44 19.35 11.74 9.78
N VAL A 45 19.29 11.26 11.02
CA VAL A 45 20.37 11.38 12.01
C VAL A 45 20.78 10.00 12.51
N ILE A 46 22.07 9.87 12.81
CA ILE A 46 22.59 8.75 13.60
C ILE A 46 22.51 9.20 15.06
N LEU A 47 21.82 8.42 15.88
CA LEU A 47 21.65 8.72 17.31
C LEU A 47 22.71 7.98 18.11
N ASP A 48 23.23 8.62 19.16
CA ASP A 48 23.85 7.85 20.24
C ASP A 48 22.73 7.10 20.99
N GLU A 49 23.04 5.94 21.55
CA GLU A 49 22.07 5.08 22.25
C GLU A 49 21.63 5.69 23.60
N SER A 50 20.84 6.77 23.52
CA SER A 50 20.36 7.55 24.66
C SER A 50 18.90 7.95 24.47
N PHE A 51 18.09 7.69 25.49
CA PHE A 51 16.69 8.13 25.51
C PHE A 51 16.55 9.65 25.41
N SER A 52 17.45 10.41 26.03
CA SER A 52 17.37 11.87 26.00
C SER A 52 17.59 12.42 24.59
N GLN A 53 18.55 11.87 23.85
CA GLN A 53 18.77 12.24 22.45
C GLN A 53 17.57 11.85 21.57
N LEU A 54 17.09 10.62 21.69
CA LEU A 54 15.92 10.16 20.96
C LEU A 54 14.71 11.09 21.19
N MET A 55 14.44 11.45 22.46
CA MET A 55 13.31 12.32 22.82
C MET A 55 13.41 13.70 22.18
N GLN A 56 14.61 14.29 22.05
CA GLN A 56 14.80 15.59 21.40
C GLN A 56 14.34 15.59 19.94
N TYR A 57 14.50 14.46 19.25
CA TYR A 57 14.09 14.34 17.85
C TYR A 57 12.64 13.90 17.67
N VAL A 58 12.12 13.09 18.60
CA VAL A 58 10.77 12.51 18.52
C VAL A 58 9.70 13.48 19.02
N MET A 59 9.96 14.16 20.14
CA MET A 59 8.97 14.99 20.83
C MET A 59 9.05 16.45 20.39
N ASP A 60 8.49 16.75 19.22
CA ASP A 60 8.23 18.14 18.81
C ASP A 60 6.74 18.48 18.85
N ARG A 61 6.41 19.70 18.43
CA ARG A 61 5.04 20.23 18.41
C ARG A 61 4.61 20.63 17.01
N GLU A 62 5.16 19.97 15.99
CA GLU A 62 4.74 20.18 14.60
C GLU A 62 3.24 19.87 14.47
N PRO A 63 2.45 20.69 13.77
CA PRO A 63 1.00 20.53 13.64
C PRO A 63 0.65 19.46 12.59
N ILE A 64 1.18 18.25 12.76
CA ILE A 64 0.99 17.12 11.84
C ILE A 64 -0.48 16.67 11.84
N LYS A 65 -1.11 16.65 10.67
CA LYS A 65 -2.49 16.17 10.48
C LYS A 65 -2.57 14.83 9.77
N ALA A 66 -1.49 14.36 9.17
CA ALA A 66 -1.41 13.01 8.65
C ALA A 66 -0.02 12.40 8.79
N VAL A 67 0.04 11.08 8.96
CA VAL A 67 1.26 10.27 8.89
C VAL A 67 1.12 9.31 7.71
N ILE A 68 2.12 9.31 6.82
CA ILE A 68 2.20 8.39 5.68
C ILE A 68 3.45 7.53 5.84
N ILE A 69 3.28 6.21 5.75
CA ILE A 69 4.38 5.23 5.78
C ILE A 69 4.35 4.39 4.51
N ASP A 70 5.46 4.42 3.78
CA ASP A 70 5.79 3.58 2.64
C ASP A 70 7.31 3.29 2.70
N PHE A 71 7.85 2.74 1.62
CA PHE A 71 9.22 2.34 1.48
C PHE A 71 10.19 3.53 1.56
N ASP A 72 11.11 3.51 2.53
CA ASP A 72 12.23 4.45 2.70
C ASP A 72 13.52 3.65 2.95
N PHE A 73 14.51 3.77 2.06
CA PHE A 73 15.80 3.09 2.21
C PHE A 73 16.59 3.54 3.46
N ASN A 74 16.33 4.75 3.94
CA ASN A 74 16.95 5.34 5.12
C ASN A 74 15.99 5.31 6.31
N LEU A 75 15.10 4.32 6.36
CA LEU A 75 14.22 4.14 7.51
C LEU A 75 15.03 3.97 8.78
N SER A 76 14.67 4.72 9.82
CA SER A 76 15.32 4.66 11.12
C SER A 76 14.28 4.48 12.23
N LEU A 77 14.71 3.90 13.36
CA LEU A 77 13.89 3.79 14.55
C LEU A 77 13.35 5.16 15.00
N CYS A 78 14.17 6.21 14.88
CA CYS A 78 13.77 7.58 15.22
C CYS A 78 12.59 8.07 14.38
N LYS A 79 12.60 7.82 13.06
CA LYS A 79 11.48 8.17 12.18
C LYS A 79 10.20 7.44 12.58
N MET A 80 10.30 6.13 12.84
CA MET A 80 9.16 5.31 13.24
C MET A 80 8.59 5.74 14.59
N MET A 81 9.44 6.00 15.58
CA MET A 81 9.00 6.50 16.89
C MET A 81 8.36 7.89 16.79
N LYS A 82 8.87 8.75 15.90
CA LYS A 82 8.27 10.05 15.60
C LYS A 82 6.91 9.93 14.92
N ALA A 83 6.77 9.03 13.95
CA ALA A 83 5.46 8.69 13.38
C ALA A 83 4.47 8.24 14.46
N VAL A 84 4.89 7.32 15.35
CA VAL A 84 4.05 6.83 16.46
C VAL A 84 3.70 7.96 17.43
N HIS A 85 4.62 8.89 17.69
CA HIS A 85 4.34 10.07 18.50
C HIS A 85 3.21 10.93 17.91
N TYR A 86 3.27 11.24 16.61
CA TYR A 86 2.21 11.98 15.92
C TYR A 86 0.88 11.21 15.88
N ALA A 87 0.94 9.89 15.74
CA ALA A 87 -0.25 9.03 15.73
C ALA A 87 -1.03 9.02 17.05
N ARG A 88 -0.47 9.52 18.16
CA ARG A 88 -1.20 9.69 19.42
C ARG A 88 -2.28 10.76 19.35
N GLN A 89 -2.16 11.70 18.41
CA GLN A 89 -3.20 12.70 18.15
C GLN A 89 -4.37 12.02 17.45
N SER A 90 -5.56 12.06 18.07
CA SER A 90 -6.73 11.33 17.59
C SER A 90 -7.23 11.80 16.22
N ASP A 91 -6.98 13.06 15.87
CA ASP A 91 -7.32 13.67 14.58
C ASP A 91 -6.25 13.47 13.50
N CYS A 92 -5.16 12.76 13.81
CA CYS A 92 -4.13 12.44 12.82
C CYS A 92 -4.59 11.30 11.90
N LEU A 93 -4.64 11.57 10.60
CA LEU A 93 -4.94 10.59 9.57
C LEU A 93 -3.72 9.69 9.32
N LEU A 94 -3.89 8.37 9.34
CA LEU A 94 -2.80 7.41 9.18
C LEU A 94 -2.97 6.69 7.84
N ILE A 95 -1.96 6.75 6.96
CA ILE A 95 -2.00 6.15 5.62
C ILE A 95 -0.80 5.23 5.41
N GLY A 96 -1.08 3.97 5.04
CA GLY A 96 -0.07 3.05 4.54
C GLY A 96 0.01 3.13 3.02
N GLY A 97 1.22 3.09 2.49
CA GLY A 97 1.48 3.05 1.05
C GLY A 97 1.25 1.65 0.47
N ALA A 98 2.32 0.90 0.24
CA ALA A 98 2.24 -0.51 -0.15
C ALA A 98 2.04 -1.46 1.05
N THR A 99 1.35 -2.57 0.83
CA THR A 99 1.05 -3.64 1.81
C THR A 99 1.98 -4.84 1.72
N ASP A 100 2.79 -4.91 0.66
CA ASP A 100 3.65 -6.06 0.39
C ASP A 100 4.62 -6.26 1.56
N ILE A 101 4.68 -7.48 2.10
CA ILE A 101 5.61 -7.85 3.18
C ILE A 101 7.00 -8.14 2.62
N ALA A 102 7.06 -8.71 1.42
CA ALA A 102 8.29 -9.12 0.76
C ALA A 102 8.22 -8.79 -0.74
N LEU A 103 9.34 -8.35 -1.29
CA LEU A 103 9.48 -8.02 -2.71
C LEU A 103 10.64 -8.83 -3.30
N PRO A 104 10.39 -9.81 -4.19
CA PRO A 104 11.44 -10.52 -4.88
C PRO A 104 12.10 -9.60 -5.92
N ILE A 105 13.41 -9.38 -5.81
CA ILE A 105 14.20 -8.57 -6.76
C ILE A 105 14.93 -9.46 -7.77
N SER A 106 15.35 -10.64 -7.32
CA SER A 106 15.94 -11.67 -8.17
C SER A 106 15.64 -13.04 -7.57
N LYS A 107 16.09 -14.11 -8.23
CA LYS A 107 15.94 -15.49 -7.75
C LYS A 107 16.50 -15.70 -6.34
N ASP A 108 17.59 -15.00 -6.00
CA ASP A 108 18.34 -15.21 -4.76
C ASP A 108 18.20 -14.02 -3.79
N MET A 109 17.39 -13.02 -4.13
CA MET A 109 17.26 -11.79 -3.34
C MET A 109 15.80 -11.36 -3.20
N THR A 110 15.37 -11.31 -1.94
CA THR A 110 14.10 -10.72 -1.52
C THR A 110 14.38 -9.59 -0.55
N ILE A 111 13.71 -8.46 -0.72
CA ILE A 111 13.79 -7.33 0.20
C ILE A 111 12.49 -7.22 0.99
N MET A 112 12.57 -6.59 2.17
CA MET A 112 11.37 -6.24 2.94
C MET A 112 10.55 -5.22 2.15
N GLY A 113 9.25 -5.48 2.01
CA GLY A 113 8.30 -4.50 1.50
C GLY A 113 7.80 -3.55 2.59
N ALA A 114 7.11 -2.49 2.17
CA ALA A 114 6.60 -1.47 3.09
C ALA A 114 5.58 -2.01 4.11
N GLY A 115 4.90 -3.11 3.80
CA GLY A 115 3.92 -3.74 4.68
C GLY A 115 4.49 -4.16 6.03
N VAL A 116 5.78 -4.53 6.09
CA VAL A 116 6.47 -4.84 7.35
C VAL A 116 6.46 -3.64 8.30
N PHE A 117 6.78 -2.46 7.77
CA PHE A 117 6.86 -1.23 8.55
C PHE A 117 5.49 -0.68 8.90
N VAL A 118 4.51 -0.81 7.99
CA VAL A 118 3.11 -0.51 8.28
C VAL A 118 2.63 -1.35 9.46
N LYS A 119 2.83 -2.67 9.44
CA LYS A 119 2.41 -3.56 10.54
C LYS A 119 3.11 -3.24 11.86
N ALA A 120 4.41 -2.99 11.83
CA ALA A 120 5.16 -2.58 13.02
C ALA A 120 4.63 -1.27 13.62
N PHE A 121 4.32 -0.29 12.76
CA PHE A 121 3.71 0.97 13.17
C PHE A 121 2.32 0.76 13.77
N GLU A 122 1.44 0.00 13.11
CA GLU A 122 0.06 -0.26 13.59
C GLU A 122 0.06 -0.88 14.99
N GLN A 123 0.94 -1.85 15.23
CA GLN A 123 1.10 -2.49 16.54
C GLN A 123 1.58 -1.50 17.60
N ALA A 124 2.58 -0.66 17.29
CA ALA A 124 3.12 0.32 18.23
C ALA A 124 2.14 1.48 18.51
N ALA A 125 1.45 1.96 17.48
CA ALA A 125 0.48 3.05 17.57
C ALA A 125 -0.87 2.60 18.11
N LYS A 126 -1.16 1.29 18.09
CA LYS A 126 -2.49 0.69 18.39
C LYS A 126 -3.61 1.32 17.57
N ARG A 127 -3.30 1.67 16.32
CA ARG A 127 -4.20 2.29 15.36
C ARG A 127 -3.88 1.73 13.98
N GLU A 128 -4.91 1.36 13.24
CA GLU A 128 -4.76 0.86 11.87
C GLU A 128 -4.50 2.02 10.90
N MET A 129 -3.70 1.75 9.87
CA MET A 129 -3.48 2.69 8.79
C MET A 129 -4.50 2.46 7.67
N LEU A 130 -4.98 3.52 7.06
CA LEU A 130 -5.73 3.43 5.83
C LEU A 130 -4.77 3.08 4.70
N VAL A 131 -4.85 1.87 4.18
CA VAL A 131 -3.96 1.43 3.11
C VAL A 131 -4.66 1.49 1.76
N PHE A 132 -3.97 1.98 0.74
CA PHE A 132 -4.45 2.01 -0.65
C PHE A 132 -3.73 1.00 -1.55
N GLY A 133 -3.10 0.01 -0.94
CA GLY A 133 -2.62 -1.20 -1.58
C GLY A 133 -3.70 -2.29 -1.57
N LYS A 134 -3.46 -3.36 -2.33
CA LYS A 134 -4.27 -4.58 -2.25
C LYS A 134 -4.06 -5.25 -0.87
N PRO A 135 -4.99 -6.02 -0.33
CA PRO A 135 -6.37 -6.22 -0.74
C PRO A 135 -7.35 -5.19 -0.14
N SER A 136 -6.93 -3.95 0.12
CA SER A 136 -7.75 -2.96 0.81
C SER A 136 -9.00 -2.55 0.03
N GLU A 137 -10.16 -2.59 0.69
CA GLU A 137 -11.42 -2.06 0.14
C GLU A 137 -11.33 -0.55 -0.17
N ALA A 138 -10.50 0.19 0.56
CA ALA A 138 -10.29 1.61 0.30
C ALA A 138 -9.74 1.85 -1.11
N LEU A 139 -8.82 0.99 -1.58
CA LEU A 139 -8.34 1.04 -2.96
C LEU A 139 -9.48 0.76 -3.95
N ALA A 140 -10.32 -0.24 -3.67
CA ALA A 140 -11.44 -0.60 -4.52
C ALA A 140 -12.42 0.57 -4.70
N ASN A 141 -12.75 1.24 -3.60
CA ASN A 141 -13.64 2.40 -3.60
C ASN A 141 -13.06 3.58 -4.40
N VAL A 142 -11.75 3.82 -4.31
CA VAL A 142 -11.06 4.80 -5.15
C VAL A 142 -11.17 4.43 -6.64
N LEU A 143 -10.90 3.17 -7.00
CA LEU A 143 -10.97 2.72 -8.40
C LEU A 143 -12.41 2.80 -8.96
N VAL A 144 -13.40 2.35 -8.18
CA VAL A 144 -14.81 2.39 -8.57
C VAL A 144 -15.26 3.82 -8.87
N LYS A 145 -14.90 4.77 -8.00
CA LYS A 145 -15.20 6.19 -8.21
C LYS A 145 -14.45 6.76 -9.41
N ARG A 146 -13.15 6.48 -9.53
CA ARG A 146 -12.29 7.01 -10.60
C ARG A 146 -12.75 6.61 -11.99
N TYR A 147 -13.19 5.36 -12.15
CA TYR A 147 -13.58 4.79 -13.44
C TYR A 147 -15.10 4.78 -13.65
N ASN A 148 -15.88 5.42 -12.76
CA ASN A 148 -17.35 5.43 -12.79
C ASN A 148 -17.94 4.02 -12.97
N ILE A 149 -17.42 3.05 -12.19
CA ILE A 149 -17.86 1.66 -12.28
C ILE A 149 -19.24 1.54 -11.65
N GLU A 150 -20.27 1.35 -12.46
CA GLU A 150 -21.65 1.15 -12.01
C GLU A 150 -21.90 -0.25 -11.45
N LYS A 151 -21.23 -1.26 -12.03
CA LYS A 151 -21.40 -2.68 -11.71
C LYS A 151 -20.05 -3.33 -11.46
N ARG A 152 -19.76 -3.63 -10.19
CA ARG A 152 -18.46 -4.17 -9.76
C ARG A 152 -18.19 -5.54 -10.39
N GLU A 153 -19.22 -6.36 -10.57
CA GLU A 153 -19.14 -7.69 -11.18
C GLU A 153 -18.71 -7.68 -12.66
N ARG A 154 -18.72 -6.51 -13.33
CA ARG A 154 -18.20 -6.34 -14.69
C ARG A 154 -16.71 -6.02 -14.74
N VAL A 155 -16.07 -5.82 -13.60
CA VAL A 155 -14.63 -5.55 -13.51
C VAL A 155 -13.89 -6.88 -13.39
N LEU A 156 -12.81 -7.04 -14.16
CA LEU A 156 -11.90 -8.17 -14.06
C LEU A 156 -10.59 -7.71 -13.41
N MET A 157 -10.31 -8.22 -12.21
CA MET A 157 -9.01 -8.11 -11.57
C MET A 157 -8.09 -9.20 -12.09
N ILE A 158 -6.95 -8.79 -12.67
CA ILE A 158 -5.93 -9.71 -13.16
C ILE A 158 -4.66 -9.51 -12.35
N GLY A 159 -4.09 -10.60 -11.82
CA GLY A 159 -2.85 -10.54 -11.06
C GLY A 159 -2.24 -11.91 -10.83
N ASP A 160 -1.15 -11.95 -10.08
CA ASP A 160 -0.28 -13.12 -9.95
C ASP A 160 -0.09 -13.58 -8.50
N MET A 161 -0.69 -12.90 -7.53
CA MET A 161 -0.64 -13.29 -6.12
C MET A 161 -2.04 -13.53 -5.54
N LEU A 162 -2.25 -14.68 -4.89
CA LEU A 162 -3.55 -15.03 -4.28
C LEU A 162 -3.97 -14.02 -3.21
N GLU A 163 -3.09 -13.75 -2.25
CA GLU A 163 -3.38 -12.90 -1.08
C GLU A 163 -3.55 -11.42 -1.42
N GLN A 164 -2.87 -10.94 -2.46
CA GLN A 164 -2.94 -9.54 -2.86
C GLN A 164 -4.00 -9.36 -3.95
N ASP A 165 -3.82 -9.96 -5.12
CA ASP A 165 -4.66 -9.68 -6.28
C ASP A 165 -6.02 -10.36 -6.21
N ILE A 166 -6.04 -11.66 -5.92
CA ILE A 166 -7.26 -12.44 -5.97
C ILE A 166 -8.16 -12.06 -4.80
N ARG A 167 -7.60 -11.99 -3.58
CA ARG A 167 -8.32 -11.49 -2.42
C ARG A 167 -8.86 -10.08 -2.62
N PHE A 168 -8.07 -9.18 -3.21
CA PHE A 168 -8.55 -7.85 -3.57
C PHE A 168 -9.77 -7.92 -4.49
N GLY A 169 -9.67 -8.63 -5.61
CA GLY A 169 -10.77 -8.71 -6.57
C GLY A 169 -12.03 -9.32 -5.96
N LYS A 170 -11.90 -10.43 -5.24
CA LYS A 170 -13.02 -11.10 -4.55
C LYS A 170 -13.73 -10.20 -3.56
N THR A 171 -12.98 -9.63 -2.62
CA THR A 171 -13.55 -8.75 -1.57
C THR A 171 -14.10 -7.44 -2.15
N SER A 172 -13.58 -7.00 -3.30
CA SER A 172 -14.09 -5.83 -4.02
C SER A 172 -15.34 -6.12 -4.84
N GLY A 173 -15.79 -7.38 -4.97
CA GLY A 173 -16.91 -7.77 -5.83
C GLY A 173 -16.58 -7.78 -7.32
N PHE A 174 -15.30 -7.89 -7.67
CA PHE A 174 -14.81 -8.03 -9.04
C PHE A 174 -14.70 -9.52 -9.41
N GLN A 175 -14.72 -9.81 -10.71
CA GLN A 175 -14.24 -11.09 -11.21
C GLN A 175 -12.71 -11.15 -11.11
N THR A 176 -12.16 -12.35 -10.99
CA THR A 176 -10.72 -12.55 -10.75
C THR A 176 -10.10 -13.53 -11.75
N LEU A 177 -8.94 -13.16 -12.28
CA LEU A 177 -8.11 -14.03 -13.11
C LEU A 177 -6.68 -14.06 -12.57
N LEU A 178 -6.22 -15.24 -12.18
CA LEU A 178 -4.83 -15.46 -11.76
C LEU A 178 -3.95 -15.80 -12.98
N VAL A 179 -2.80 -15.15 -13.10
CA VAL A 179 -1.75 -15.55 -14.05
C VAL A 179 -0.59 -16.23 -13.33
N LEU A 180 -0.22 -17.42 -13.80
CA LEU A 180 0.77 -18.30 -13.13
C LEU A 180 2.23 -18.00 -13.52
N SER A 181 2.45 -17.00 -14.36
CA SER A 181 3.78 -16.57 -14.81
C SER A 181 4.52 -15.70 -13.78
N GLY A 182 3.90 -15.40 -12.63
CA GLY A 182 4.41 -14.48 -11.63
C GLY A 182 4.56 -15.13 -10.24
N GLY A 183 4.03 -14.47 -9.21
CA GLY A 183 4.26 -14.78 -7.80
C GLY A 183 3.53 -16.00 -7.21
N CYS A 184 2.66 -16.68 -7.96
CA CYS A 184 1.92 -17.85 -7.48
C CYS A 184 2.13 -19.07 -8.38
N SER A 185 2.49 -20.19 -7.77
CA SER A 185 2.58 -21.50 -8.41
C SER A 185 1.24 -22.23 -8.45
N MET A 186 1.12 -23.21 -9.36
CA MET A 186 -0.04 -24.10 -9.41
C MET A 186 -0.21 -24.95 -8.15
N SER A 187 0.88 -25.29 -7.46
CA SER A 187 0.82 -26.00 -6.18
C SER A 187 0.21 -25.14 -5.09
N GLU A 188 0.60 -23.87 -5.00
CA GLU A 188 0.02 -22.93 -4.03
C GLU A 188 -1.47 -22.73 -4.28
N LEU A 189 -1.87 -22.48 -5.54
CA LEU A 189 -3.28 -22.36 -5.91
C LEU A 189 -4.10 -23.60 -5.52
N ARG A 190 -3.57 -24.81 -5.74
CA ARG A 190 -4.26 -26.06 -5.39
C ARG A 190 -4.32 -26.32 -3.88
N GLY A 191 -3.38 -25.75 -3.12
CA GLY A 191 -3.35 -25.83 -1.66
C GLY A 191 -4.24 -24.81 -0.98
N GLU A 192 -4.72 -23.79 -1.70
CA GLU A 192 -5.57 -22.74 -1.15
C GLU A 192 -6.98 -23.25 -0.83
N SER A 193 -7.50 -22.85 0.33
CA SER A 193 -8.80 -23.26 0.83
C SER A 193 -9.70 -22.07 1.21
N ASP A 194 -9.14 -20.87 1.36
CA ASP A 194 -9.91 -19.66 1.57
C ASP A 194 -10.61 -19.26 0.26
N ARG A 195 -11.95 -19.26 0.28
CA ARG A 195 -12.78 -18.88 -0.87
C ARG A 195 -12.51 -17.46 -1.38
N ASN A 196 -12.02 -16.57 -0.51
CA ASN A 196 -11.64 -15.22 -0.91
C ASN A 196 -10.28 -15.16 -1.60
N ALA A 197 -9.44 -16.19 -1.50
CA ALA A 197 -8.15 -16.28 -2.19
C ALA A 197 -8.18 -17.22 -3.41
N ILE A 198 -9.29 -17.94 -3.65
CA ILE A 198 -9.47 -18.79 -4.83
C ILE A 198 -10.00 -17.94 -6.00
N PRO A 199 -9.31 -17.89 -7.16
CA PRO A 199 -9.70 -17.08 -8.31
C PRO A 199 -10.90 -17.70 -9.07
N ASP A 200 -11.64 -16.87 -9.80
CA ASP A 200 -12.72 -17.34 -10.69
C ASP A 200 -12.15 -18.06 -11.92
N TYR A 201 -11.02 -17.57 -12.42
CA TYR A 201 -10.31 -18.11 -13.59
C TYR A 201 -8.80 -18.12 -13.35
N TYR A 202 -8.07 -18.95 -14.09
CA TYR A 202 -6.61 -18.87 -14.15
C TYR A 202 -6.09 -19.09 -15.58
N ALA A 203 -4.92 -18.52 -15.87
CA ALA A 203 -4.20 -18.70 -17.12
C ALA A 203 -2.70 -18.89 -16.84
N ASN A 204 -1.96 -19.48 -17.78
CA ASN A 204 -0.51 -19.67 -17.58
C ASN A 204 0.21 -18.32 -17.61
N SER A 205 -0.25 -17.36 -18.40
CA SER A 205 0.36 -16.03 -18.53
C SER A 205 -0.62 -14.96 -19.01
N MET A 206 -0.21 -13.69 -18.90
CA MET A 206 -0.93 -12.56 -19.52
C MET A 206 -1.06 -12.70 -21.05
N LYS A 207 -0.09 -13.35 -21.71
CA LYS A 207 -0.13 -13.58 -23.15
C LYS A 207 -1.31 -14.46 -23.54
N ASP A 208 -1.54 -15.55 -22.79
CA ASP A 208 -2.62 -16.49 -23.08
C ASP A 208 -3.99 -15.82 -22.96
N PHE A 209 -4.16 -14.95 -21.94
CA PHE A 209 -5.38 -14.16 -21.79
C PHE A 209 -5.59 -13.20 -22.97
N VAL A 210 -4.54 -12.48 -23.38
CA VAL A 210 -4.62 -11.54 -24.52
C VAL A 210 -4.96 -12.25 -25.81
N ASP A 211 -4.38 -13.43 -26.06
CA ASP A 211 -4.63 -14.20 -27.28
C ASP A 211 -6.06 -14.76 -27.29
N PHE A 212 -6.56 -15.27 -26.16
CA PHE A 212 -7.97 -15.66 -25.99
C PHE A 212 -8.93 -14.49 -26.29
N MET A 213 -8.66 -13.30 -25.77
CA MET A 213 -9.49 -12.12 -26.01
C MET A 213 -9.50 -11.70 -27.49
N LYS A 214 -8.42 -11.90 -28.24
CA LYS A 214 -8.39 -11.63 -29.69
C LYS A 214 -9.26 -12.61 -30.47
N GLU A 215 -9.31 -13.87 -30.05
CA GLU A 215 -10.14 -14.90 -30.68
C GLU A 215 -11.63 -14.64 -30.46
N LEU A 216 -12.03 -14.19 -29.27
CA LEU A 216 -13.42 -13.83 -28.98
C LEU A 216 -13.95 -12.62 -29.76
N ASN A 217 -13.06 -11.73 -30.21
CA ASN A 217 -13.42 -10.52 -30.96
C ASN A 217 -13.35 -10.71 -32.49
N LYS A 218 -13.17 -11.95 -32.96
CA LYS A 218 -13.33 -12.32 -34.38
C LYS A 218 -14.76 -12.77 -34.64
#